data_AF-A0A946WUC0-F1
#
_entry.id   AF-A0A946WUC0-F1
#
_cell.length_a   1.000
_cell.length_b   1.000
_cell.length_c   1.000
_cell.angle_alpha   90.00
_cell.angle_beta   90.00
_cell.angle_gamma   90.00
#
_symmetry.space_group_name_H-M   'P 1'
#
loop_
_entity.id
_entity.type
_entity.pdbx_description
1 polymer ?
#
loop_
_entity_poly.entity_id
_entity_poly.type
_entity_poly.pdbx_seq_one_letter_code
_entity_poly.pdbx_strand_id
1 'polypeptide(L)' 'MKAYLDLLDHLLENGVVRDDRTGTGTLGCFGY' A
#
# COMPACT_ATOMS: atom_id res chain seq x y z
N MET A 1 6.09 -14.68 -8.40
CA MET A 1 4.89 -13.84 -8.53
C MET A 1 3.97 -13.92 -7.32
N LYS A 2 3.80 -15.08 -6.66
CA LYS A 2 2.95 -15.21 -5.46
C LYS A 2 3.22 -14.17 -4.35
N ALA A 3 4.48 -14.02 -3.92
CA ALA A 3 4.84 -13.04 -2.89
C ALA A 3 4.52 -11.57 -3.25
N TYR A 4 4.51 -11.23 -4.54
CA TYR A 4 4.12 -9.89 -4.98
C TYR A 4 2.60 -9.69 -4.86
N LEU A 5 1.81 -10.71 -5.19
CA LEU A 5 0.36 -10.66 -5.02
C LEU A 5 -0.01 -10.62 -3.53
N ASP A 6 0.65 -11.43 -2.70
CA ASP A 6 0.43 -11.44 -1.25
C ASP A 6 0.72 -10.04 -0.63
N LEU A 7 1.76 -9.35 -1.12
CA LEU A 7 2.07 -7.97 -0.74
C LEU A 7 0.98 -6.98 -1.17
N LEU A 8 0.46 -7.11 -2.40
CA LEU A 8 -0.60 -6.25 -2.89
C LEU A 8 -1.90 -6.46 -2.09
N ASP A 9 -2.26 -7.71 -1.81
CA ASP A 9 -3.44 -8.04 -0.99
C ASP A 9 -3.29 -7.44 0.41
N HIS A 10 -2.11 -7.55 1.02
CA HIS A 10 -1.84 -6.93 2.32
C HIS A 10 -1.97 -5.40 2.28
N LEU A 11 -1.44 -4.75 1.23
CA LEU A 11 -1.57 -3.30 1.04
C LEU A 11 -3.04 -2.87 0.92
N LEU A 12 -3.87 -3.63 0.21
CA LEU A 12 -5.29 -3.33 0.03
C LEU A 12 -6.10 -3.49 1.32
N GLU A 13 -5.77 -4.49 2.13
CA GLU A 13 -6.50 -4.77 3.38
C GLU A 13 -6.03 -3.93 4.57
N ASN A 14 -4.72 -3.66 4.67
CA ASN A 14 -4.09 -3.11 5.88
C ASN A 14 -3.31 -1.82 5.63
N GLY A 15 -3.20 -1.37 4.38
CA GLY A 15 -2.48 -0.16 4.03
C GLY A 15 -3.08 1.09 4.67
N VAL A 16 -2.21 2.06 4.94
CA VAL A 16 -2.59 3.38 5.45
C VAL A 16 -2.62 4.37 4.29
N VAL A 17 -3.74 5.08 4.15
CA VAL A 17 -3.88 6.15 3.17
C VAL A 17 -3.06 7.36 3.60
N ARG A 18 -2.28 7.92 2.68
CA ARG A 18 -1.48 9.12 2.88
C ARG A 18 -1.57 10.02 1.65
N ASP A 19 -1.69 11.32 1.85
CA ASP A 19 -1.61 12.27 0.75
C ASP A 19 -0.18 12.41 0.24
N ASP A 20 -0.04 12.46 -1.08
CA ASP A 20 1.22 12.79 -1.72
C ASP A 20 1.38 14.30 -1.95
N ARG A 21 2.56 14.69 -2.46
CA ARG A 21 2.89 16.10 -2.71
C ARG A 21 2.00 16.77 -3.76
N THR A 22 1.34 15.99 -4.61
CA THR A 22 0.41 16.49 -5.65
C THR A 22 -1.05 16.50 -5.18
N GLY A 23 -1.33 16.03 -3.97
CA GLY A 23 -2.69 15.85 -3.46
C GLY A 23 -3.36 14.58 -3.97
N THR A 24 -2.61 13.67 -4.59
CA THR A 24 -3.09 12.33 -4.93
C THR A 24 -2.82 11.40 -3.75
N GLY A 25 -3.83 10.64 -3.34
CA GLY A 25 -3.67 9.68 -2.24
C GLY A 25 -2.79 8.49 -2.63
N THR A 26 -2.03 7.98 -1.67
CA THR A 26 -1.26 6.73 -1.77
C THR A 26 -1.69 5.79 -0.67
N LEU A 27 -1.67 4.48 -0.96
CA LEU A 27 -1.91 3.43 0.02
C LEU A 27 -0.58 2.72 0.27
N GLY A 28 -0.15 2.66 1.54
CA GLY A 28 1.18 2.18 1.89
C GLY A 28 1.25 1.50 3.26
N CYS A 29 2.24 0.63 3.45
CA CYS A 29 2.60 0.06 4.75
C CYS A 29 4.11 0.28 5.01
N PHE A 30 4.56 0.11 6.25
CA PHE A 30 5.97 0.20 6.61
C PHE A 30 6.40 -1.05 7.38
N GLY A 31 7.38 -1.78 6.84
CA GLY A 31 7.94 -2.99 7.47
C GLY A 31 7.11 -4.26 7.26
N TYR A 32 6.81 -4.62 6.01
CA TYR A 32 6.13 -5.85 5.59
C TYR A 32 7.02 -6.66 4.63
#